data_AF-A0A7R9MUY9-F1
#
_entry.id   AF-A0A7R9MUY9-F1
#
_cell.length_a   1.000
_cell.length_b   1.000
_cell.length_c   1.000
_cell.angle_alpha   90.00
_cell.angle_beta   90.00
_cell.angle_gamma   90.00
#
_symmetry.space_group_name_H-M   'P 1'
#
loop_
_entity.id
_entity.type
_entity.pdbx_description
1 polymer ?
#
loop_
_entity_poly.entity_id
_entity_poly.type
_entity_poly.pdbx_seq_one_letter_code
_entity_poly.pdbx_strand_id
1 'polypeptide(L)'
;MSTAYGFECKPGVTTFEGLPERIILLKTGLEVEFDVYRDDTDFRDMYTIWEEIVDEGKTYPQDTTTEESFRGYFLSHNCFVFRLVDTSRTIGGFYIKPNFPGRSAHLANCGLAVKMEYRSHGLGHYMMERVIKYAKLIGYEALYTNL
;
A
#
# COMPACT_ATOMS: atom_id res chain seq x y z
N MET A 1 -15.55 -28.24 19.70
CA MET A 1 -16.18 -27.01 19.19
C MET A 1 -15.09 -26.13 18.61
N SER A 2 -14.91 -26.16 17.29
CA SER A 2 -13.97 -25.27 16.59
C SER A 2 -14.80 -24.16 15.96
N THR A 3 -14.85 -22.99 16.59
CA THR A 3 -15.35 -21.78 15.94
C THR A 3 -14.20 -21.17 15.14
N ALA A 4 -13.82 -21.83 14.06
CA ALA A 4 -12.96 -21.25 13.04
C ALA A 4 -13.81 -20.21 12.28
N TYR A 5 -13.87 -18.98 12.79
CA TYR A 5 -14.33 -17.84 12.02
C TYR A 5 -13.21 -17.43 11.06
N GLY A 6 -13.04 -18.21 10.01
CA GLY A 6 -12.27 -17.82 8.84
C GLY A 6 -13.05 -16.76 8.08
N PHE A 7 -12.89 -15.49 8.48
CA PHE A 7 -13.10 -14.39 7.56
C PHE A 7 -11.77 -14.15 6.85
N GLU A 8 -11.57 -14.88 5.76
CA GLU A 8 -10.65 -14.44 4.72
C GLU A 8 -11.12 -13.08 4.21
N CYS A 9 -10.18 -12.15 3.98
CA CYS A 9 -10.41 -10.99 3.11
C CYS A 9 -11.25 -11.46 1.91
N LYS A 10 -12.34 -10.78 1.54
CA LYS A 10 -13.27 -11.25 0.50
C LYS A 10 -12.48 -11.91 -0.65
N PRO A 11 -12.54 -13.24 -0.80
CA PRO A 11 -11.76 -13.91 -1.83
C PRO A 11 -12.23 -13.40 -3.20
N GLY A 12 -11.31 -12.95 -4.06
CA GLY A 12 -11.60 -12.90 -5.49
C GLY A 12 -11.26 -11.62 -6.26
N VAL A 13 -10.83 -10.52 -5.65
CA VAL A 13 -10.32 -9.37 -6.43
C VAL A 13 -8.82 -9.53 -6.66
N THR A 14 -8.48 -10.32 -7.68
CA THR A 14 -7.09 -10.51 -8.14
C THR A 14 -6.71 -9.58 -9.28
N THR A 15 -7.70 -8.90 -9.87
CA THR A 15 -7.52 -7.98 -10.99
C THR A 15 -8.31 -6.71 -10.71
N PHE A 16 -7.71 -5.57 -11.05
CA PHE A 16 -8.34 -4.26 -10.92
C PHE A 16 -8.42 -3.63 -12.31
N GLU A 17 -9.64 -3.51 -12.83
CA GLU A 17 -9.87 -2.89 -14.12
C GLU A 17 -9.35 -1.45 -14.13
N GLY A 18 -8.68 -1.09 -15.23
CA GLY A 18 -8.08 0.23 -15.40
C GLY A 18 -6.67 0.39 -14.81
N LEU A 19 -6.04 -0.70 -14.34
CA LEU A 19 -4.61 -0.72 -14.04
C LEU A 19 -3.79 -1.38 -15.16
N PRO A 20 -2.58 -0.88 -15.47
CA PRO A 20 -1.95 0.30 -14.86
C PRO A 20 -2.61 1.64 -15.26
N GLU A 21 -2.58 2.62 -14.35
CA GLU A 21 -3.08 3.99 -14.56
C GLU A 21 -1.91 4.99 -14.58
N ARG A 22 -1.70 5.68 -15.70
CA ARG A 22 -0.69 6.76 -15.77
C ARG A 22 -1.25 8.06 -15.19
N ILE A 23 -0.50 8.69 -14.31
CA ILE A 23 -0.85 9.95 -13.66
C ILE A 23 0.31 10.95 -13.75
N ILE A 24 -0.03 12.24 -13.77
CA ILE A 24 0.93 13.34 -13.73
C ILE A 24 0.69 14.14 -12.45
N LEU A 25 1.70 14.22 -11.59
CA LEU A 25 1.62 14.99 -10.36
C LEU A 25 1.70 16.48 -10.69
N LEU A 26 0.54 17.16 -10.65
CA LEU A 26 0.37 18.55 -11.08
C LEU A 26 1.37 19.54 -10.46
N LYS A 27 1.85 19.29 -9.23
CA LYS A 27 2.78 20.18 -8.55
C LYS A 27 4.18 20.17 -9.16
N THR A 28 4.60 19.06 -9.76
CA THR A 28 5.99 18.84 -10.18
C THR A 28 6.15 18.38 -11.61
N GLY A 29 5.04 18.03 -12.28
CA GLY A 29 5.07 17.38 -13.60
C GLY A 29 5.59 15.95 -13.56
N LEU A 30 5.81 15.37 -12.37
CA LEU A 30 6.32 14.02 -12.22
C LEU A 30 5.29 13.02 -12.74
N GLU A 31 5.71 12.18 -13.69
CA GLU A 31 4.84 11.16 -14.26
C GLU A 31 5.08 9.81 -13.59
N VAL A 32 3.99 9.22 -13.10
CA VAL A 32 4.05 7.90 -12.47
C VAL A 32 2.94 7.01 -12.98
N GLU A 33 3.20 5.71 -12.94
CA GLU A 33 2.26 4.65 -13.22
C GLU A 33 1.80 4.04 -11.89
N PHE A 34 0.50 4.10 -11.63
CA PHE A 34 -0.14 3.43 -10.51
C PHE A 34 -0.55 2.02 -10.94
N ASP A 35 -0.19 1.00 -10.14
CA ASP A 35 -0.47 -0.40 -10.46
C ASP A 35 -0.47 -1.28 -9.20
N VAL A 36 -0.81 -2.56 -9.35
CA VAL A 36 -0.61 -3.59 -8.34
C VAL A 36 0.89 -3.91 -8.22
N TYR A 37 1.34 -4.21 -7.00
CA TYR A 37 2.67 -4.78 -6.72
C TYR A 37 2.84 -6.13 -7.45
N ARG A 38 3.95 -6.38 -8.18
CA ARG A 38 4.08 -7.56 -9.05
C ARG A 38 5.36 -8.37 -8.93
N ASP A 39 6.52 -7.75 -8.72
CA ASP A 39 7.80 -8.42 -8.95
C ASP A 39 8.91 -8.10 -7.93
N ASP A 40 10.09 -8.69 -8.17
CA ASP A 40 11.29 -8.49 -7.35
C ASP A 40 11.84 -7.05 -7.42
N THR A 41 11.53 -6.28 -8.46
CA THR A 41 11.93 -4.88 -8.56
C THR A 41 11.08 -4.03 -7.62
N ASP A 42 9.76 -4.23 -7.63
CA ASP A 42 8.87 -3.61 -6.65
C ASP A 42 9.26 -4.00 -5.22
N PHE A 43 9.64 -5.26 -5.00
CA PHE A 43 10.11 -5.72 -3.69
C PHE A 43 11.29 -4.89 -3.20
N ARG A 44 12.35 -4.82 -4.00
CA ARG A 44 13.60 -4.13 -3.63
C ARG A 44 13.34 -2.66 -3.34
N ASP A 45 12.62 -1.98 -4.23
CA ASP A 45 12.34 -0.56 -4.09
C ASP A 45 11.45 -0.27 -2.87
N MET A 46 10.36 -1.02 -2.69
CA MET A 46 9.49 -0.83 -1.52
C MET A 46 10.18 -1.19 -0.21
N TYR A 47 11.05 -2.20 -0.20
CA TYR A 47 11.82 -2.55 0.99
C TYR A 47 12.82 -1.45 1.35
N THR A 48 13.53 -0.86 0.37
CA THR A 48 14.38 0.31 0.62
C THR A 48 13.60 1.49 1.18
N ILE A 49 12.42 1.79 0.63
CA ILE A 49 11.54 2.86 1.17
C ILE A 49 11.11 2.54 2.60
N TRP A 50 10.82 1.28 2.88
CA TRP A 50 10.41 0.84 4.22
C TRP A 50 11.55 0.97 5.24
N GLU A 51 12.78 0.59 4.86
CA GLU A 51 13.97 0.80 5.69
C GLU A 51 14.18 2.28 6.01
N GLU A 52 14.06 3.18 5.03
CA GLU A 52 14.13 4.64 5.24
C GLU A 52 13.08 5.13 6.27
N ILE A 53 11.86 4.59 6.19
CA ILE A 53 10.74 4.98 7.07
C ILE A 53 10.96 4.49 8.51
N VAL A 54 11.45 3.25 8.66
CA VAL A 54 11.73 2.65 9.96
C VAL A 54 12.90 3.34 10.63
N ASP A 55 13.99 3.59 9.89
CA ASP A 55 15.16 4.33 10.39
C ASP A 55 14.81 5.77 10.81
N GLU A 56 13.90 6.43 10.07
CA GLU A 56 13.41 7.75 10.45
C GLU A 56 12.63 7.74 11.78
N GLY A 57 11.93 6.64 12.11
CA GLY A 57 11.27 6.45 13.41
C GLY A 57 10.12 7.42 13.72
N LYS A 58 9.51 8.05 12.72
CA LYS A 58 8.48 9.10 12.91
C LYS A 58 7.05 8.70 12.59
N THR A 59 6.87 7.76 11.66
CA THR A 59 5.55 7.55 11.02
C THR A 59 4.99 6.14 11.22
N TYR A 60 5.83 5.18 11.56
CA TYR A 60 5.45 3.80 11.79
C TYR A 60 6.00 3.32 13.15
N PRO A 61 5.32 2.39 13.83
CA PRO A 61 5.69 1.95 15.18
C PRO A 61 6.84 0.93 15.22
N GLN A 62 7.38 0.51 14.07
CA GLN A 62 8.48 -0.45 14.01
C GLN A 62 9.80 0.21 14.40
N ASP A 63 10.52 -0.40 15.35
CA ASP A 63 11.88 0.01 15.73
C ASP A 63 12.96 -0.51 14.78
N THR A 64 12.72 -1.67 14.16
CA THR A 64 13.63 -2.34 13.21
C THR A 64 12.83 -3.09 12.16
N THR A 65 13.49 -3.51 11.08
CA THR A 65 12.85 -4.31 10.03
C THR A 65 13.82 -5.31 9.40
N THR A 66 13.26 -6.40 8.90
CA THR A 66 13.88 -7.36 7.99
C THR A 66 12.97 -7.54 6.77
N GLU A 67 13.47 -8.20 5.72
CA GLU A 67 12.63 -8.59 4.59
C GLU A 67 11.42 -9.44 5.02
N GLU A 68 11.62 -10.37 5.97
CA GLU A 68 10.56 -11.22 6.48
C GLU A 68 9.47 -10.43 7.21
N SER A 69 9.87 -9.51 8.11
CA SER A 69 8.90 -8.68 8.83
C SER A 69 8.18 -7.72 7.89
N PHE A 70 8.87 -7.19 6.87
CA PHE A 70 8.27 -6.35 5.85
C PHE A 70 7.22 -7.11 5.03
N ARG A 71 7.54 -8.32 4.58
CA ARG A 71 6.60 -9.21 3.86
C ARG A 71 5.38 -9.53 4.72
N GLY A 72 5.61 -9.92 5.98
CA GLY A 72 4.56 -10.26 6.93
C GLY A 72 3.67 -9.08 7.36
N TYR A 73 4.13 -7.84 7.17
CA TYR A 73 3.39 -6.64 7.56
C TYR A 73 2.80 -5.89 6.36
N PHE A 74 3.65 -5.32 5.51
CA PHE A 74 3.27 -4.40 4.43
C PHE A 74 2.73 -5.15 3.21
N LEU A 75 3.29 -6.32 2.91
CA LEU A 75 2.89 -7.15 1.76
C LEU A 75 1.94 -8.30 2.15
N SER A 76 1.37 -8.26 3.35
CA SER A 76 0.51 -9.34 3.87
C SER A 76 -0.83 -9.47 3.14
N HIS A 77 -1.25 -8.42 2.43
CA HIS A 77 -2.55 -8.31 1.74
C HIS A 77 -2.34 -7.54 0.43
N ASN A 78 -3.39 -6.88 -0.08
CA ASN A 78 -3.30 -6.09 -1.31
C ASN A 78 -2.29 -4.95 -1.14
N CYS A 79 -1.29 -4.93 -2.00
CA CYS A 79 -0.28 -3.88 -2.09
C CYS A 79 -0.30 -3.27 -3.49
N PHE A 80 -0.24 -1.95 -3.55
CA PHE A 80 -0.22 -1.18 -4.78
C PHE A 80 0.98 -0.24 -4.77
N VAL A 81 1.51 0.06 -5.95
CA VAL A 81 2.76 0.80 -6.14
C VAL A 81 2.59 1.92 -7.16
N PHE A 82 3.48 2.91 -7.07
CA PHE A 82 3.63 4.01 -8.01
C PHE A 82 5.05 3.97 -8.57
N ARG A 83 5.16 3.69 -9.88
CA ARG A 83 6.42 3.59 -10.60
C ARG A 83 6.68 4.84 -11.42
N LEU A 84 7.91 5.31 -11.49
CA LEU A 84 8.28 6.35 -12.46
C LEU A 84 8.12 5.82 -13.88
N VAL A 85 7.55 6.62 -14.78
CA VAL A 85 7.33 6.17 -16.16
C VAL A 85 8.64 5.99 -16.94
N ASP A 86 9.67 6.77 -16.63
CA ASP A 86 10.94 6.76 -17.35
C ASP A 86 11.86 5.59 -16.97
N THR A 87 11.87 5.22 -15.69
CA THR A 87 12.82 4.27 -15.10
C THR A 87 12.15 3.01 -14.58
N SER A 88 10.82 2.99 -14.50
CA SER A 88 10.02 1.91 -13.88
C SER A 88 10.37 1.64 -12.41
N ARG A 89 11.06 2.56 -11.73
CA ARG A 89 11.40 2.44 -10.31
C ARG A 89 10.22 2.79 -9.44
N THR A 90 9.97 1.98 -8.42
CA THR A 90 8.90 2.24 -7.46
C THR A 90 9.33 3.32 -6.48
N ILE A 91 8.52 4.38 -6.39
CA ILE A 91 8.79 5.55 -5.54
C ILE A 91 7.85 5.65 -4.34
N GLY A 92 6.90 4.71 -4.27
CA GLY A 92 6.02 4.57 -3.13
C GLY A 92 4.91 3.58 -3.41
N GLY A 93 4.15 3.29 -2.36
CA GLY A 93 3.06 2.34 -2.42
C GLY A 93 2.19 2.43 -1.18
N PHE A 94 1.11 1.66 -1.19
CA PHE A 94 0.25 1.50 -0.03
C PHE A 94 -0.29 0.08 0.04
N TYR A 95 -0.61 -0.35 1.27
CA TYR A 95 -1.36 -1.58 1.48
C TYR A 95 -2.82 -1.30 1.85
N ILE A 96 -3.68 -2.29 1.62
CA ILE A 96 -5.03 -2.36 2.16
C ILE A 96 -5.22 -3.73 2.81
N LYS A 97 -5.56 -3.75 4.10
CA LYS A 97 -5.72 -4.97 4.90
C LYS A 97 -6.84 -4.82 5.93
N PRO A 98 -7.37 -5.89 6.55
CA PRO A 98 -8.32 -5.73 7.65
C PRO A 98 -7.62 -5.07 8.86
N ASN A 99 -8.27 -4.07 9.47
CA ASN A 99 -7.75 -3.44 10.70
C ASN A 99 -7.89 -4.35 11.93
N PHE A 100 -8.91 -5.21 11.91
CA PHE A 100 -9.23 -6.13 13.01
C PHE A 100 -9.59 -7.52 12.47
N PRO A 101 -9.36 -8.58 13.24
CA PRO A 101 -9.79 -9.92 12.85
C PRO A 101 -11.30 -10.13 13.02
N GLY A 102 -11.83 -11.17 12.38
CA GLY A 102 -13.17 -11.70 12.62
C GLY A 102 -14.28 -10.71 12.29
N ARG A 103 -15.18 -10.44 13.24
CA ARG A 103 -16.42 -9.66 13.02
C ARG A 103 -16.17 -8.22 12.60
N SER A 104 -14.96 -7.70 12.81
CA SER A 104 -14.57 -6.33 12.44
C SER A 104 -13.64 -6.28 11.22
N ALA A 105 -13.46 -7.39 10.49
CA ALA A 105 -12.62 -7.46 9.28
C ALA A 105 -13.17 -6.66 8.09
N HIS A 106 -14.43 -6.18 8.17
CA HIS A 106 -15.03 -5.27 7.19
C HIS A 106 -14.46 -3.84 7.26
N LEU A 107 -13.68 -3.52 8.31
CA LEU A 107 -12.97 -2.26 8.47
C LEU A 107 -11.55 -2.38 7.89
N ALA A 108 -11.28 -1.66 6.81
CA ALA A 108 -9.96 -1.59 6.20
C ALA A 108 -9.01 -0.73 7.03
N ASN A 109 -7.75 -1.14 7.05
CA ASN A 109 -6.59 -0.33 7.40
C ASN A 109 -5.73 -0.14 6.16
N CYS A 110 -4.99 0.97 6.13
CA CYS A 110 -3.99 1.24 5.12
C CYS A 110 -2.76 1.89 5.74
N GLY A 111 -1.63 1.68 5.09
CA GLY A 111 -0.40 2.41 5.35
C GLY A 111 0.20 2.86 4.03
N LEU A 112 0.66 4.11 4.00
CA LEU A 112 1.29 4.72 2.84
C LEU A 112 2.81 4.76 3.07
N ALA A 113 3.57 4.53 2.01
CA ALA A 113 5.01 4.64 2.00
C ALA A 113 5.44 5.42 0.76
N VAL A 114 6.22 6.49 0.96
CA VAL A 114 6.75 7.32 -0.12
C VAL A 114 8.24 7.52 0.12
N LYS A 115 9.04 7.21 -0.89
CA LYS A 115 10.49 7.41 -0.86
C LYS A 115 10.81 8.86 -0.52
N MET A 116 11.79 9.08 0.34
CA MET A 116 12.03 10.40 0.94
C MET A 116 12.16 11.52 -0.09
N GLU A 117 12.88 11.26 -1.19
CA GLU A 117 13.13 12.23 -2.26
C GLU A 117 11.88 12.66 -3.04
N TYR A 118 10.79 11.87 -3.02
CA TYR A 118 9.53 12.16 -3.72
C TYR A 118 8.40 12.62 -2.78
N ARG A 119 8.68 12.85 -1.49
CA ARG A 119 7.71 13.42 -0.54
C ARG A 119 7.41 14.89 -0.86
N SER A 120 6.26 15.39 -0.42
CA SER A 120 5.79 16.77 -0.71
C SER A 120 5.49 17.09 -2.18
N HIS A 121 5.53 16.10 -3.08
CA HIS A 121 5.19 16.25 -4.50
C HIS A 121 3.69 16.00 -4.80
N GLY A 122 2.87 15.71 -3.78
CA GLY A 122 1.44 15.44 -3.90
C GLY A 122 1.06 13.96 -4.07
N LEU A 123 2.05 13.06 -4.15
CA LEU A 123 1.82 11.62 -4.33
C LEU A 123 0.96 11.00 -3.21
N GLY A 124 1.20 11.36 -1.94
CA GLY A 124 0.43 10.82 -0.82
C GLY A 124 -1.07 11.15 -0.88
N HIS A 125 -1.44 12.30 -1.46
CA HIS A 125 -2.84 12.66 -1.67
C HIS A 125 -3.49 11.73 -2.69
N TYR A 126 -2.84 11.52 -3.84
CA TYR A 126 -3.29 10.56 -4.86
C TYR A 126 -3.38 9.14 -4.33
N MET A 127 -2.40 8.70 -3.53
CA MET A 127 -2.42 7.41 -2.85
C MET A 127 -3.69 7.25 -2.01
N MET A 128 -4.04 8.25 -1.18
CA MET A 128 -5.21 8.14 -0.30
C MET A 128 -6.53 8.10 -1.07
N GLU A 129 -6.65 8.85 -2.17
CA GLU A 129 -7.82 8.74 -3.06
C GLU A 129 -7.95 7.32 -3.63
N ARG A 130 -6.82 6.71 -4.02
CA ARG A 130 -6.80 5.33 -4.50
C ARG A 130 -7.10 4.34 -3.38
N VAL A 131 -6.61 4.54 -2.16
CA VAL A 131 -6.99 3.71 -1.00
C VAL A 131 -8.51 3.69 -0.84
N ILE A 132 -9.19 4.84 -0.83
CA ILE A 132 -10.65 4.92 -0.66
C ILE A 132 -11.38 4.18 -1.78
N LYS A 133 -10.99 4.42 -3.03
CA LYS A 133 -11.59 3.75 -4.20
C LYS A 133 -11.40 2.25 -4.13
N TYR A 134 -10.18 1.79 -3.87
CA TYR A 134 -9.82 0.37 -3.96
C TYR A 134 -10.25 -0.43 -2.73
N ALA A 135 -10.28 0.16 -1.54
CA ALA A 135 -10.85 -0.49 -0.36
C ALA A 135 -12.32 -0.85 -0.57
N LYS A 136 -13.09 0.05 -1.19
CA LYS A 136 -14.48 -0.20 -1.57
C LYS A 136 -14.61 -1.30 -2.63
N LEU A 137 -13.72 -1.33 -3.64
CA LEU A 137 -13.70 -2.37 -4.67
C LEU A 137 -13.35 -3.75 -4.12
N ILE A 138 -12.40 -3.83 -3.18
CA ILE A 138 -12.05 -5.07 -2.46
C ILE A 138 -13.23 -5.51 -1.55
N GLY A 139 -14.12 -4.59 -1.21
CA GLY A 139 -15.38 -4.87 -0.53
C GLY A 139 -15.35 -4.62 0.97
N TYR A 140 -14.43 -3.76 1.43
CA TYR A 140 -14.47 -3.16 2.76
C TYR A 140 -15.56 -2.09 2.84
N GLU A 141 -16.12 -1.91 4.04
CA GLU A 141 -17.25 -1.01 4.29
C GLU A 141 -16.81 0.36 4.80
N ALA A 142 -15.67 0.41 5.49
CA ALA A 142 -15.09 1.65 6.01
C ALA A 142 -13.56 1.55 6.11
N LEU A 143 -12.92 2.71 6.24
CA LEU A 143 -11.49 2.84 6.54
C LEU A 143 -11.31 3.28 8.00
N TYR A 144 -10.38 2.65 8.68
CA TYR A 144 -9.94 2.98 10.03
C TYR A 144 -8.41 3.00 10.07
N THR A 145 -7.82 4.18 10.23
CA THR A 145 -6.37 4.38 10.33
C THR A 145 -6.00 4.70 11.78
N ASN A 146 -4.88 4.15 12.25
CA ASN A 146 -4.46 4.21 13.65
C ASN A 146 -3.41 5.29 13.94
N LEU A 147 -3.05 6.09 12.92
CA LEU A 147 -1.97 7.08 12.89
C LEU A 147 -2.44 8.32 12.14
#